data_AF-A0A6L8FZD6-F1
#
_entry.id   AF-A0A6L8FZD6-F1
#
_cell.length_a   1.000
_cell.length_b   1.000
_cell.length_c   1.000
_cell.angle_alpha   90.00
_cell.angle_beta   90.00
_cell.angle_gamma   90.00
#
_symmetry.space_group_name_H-M   'P 1'
#
loop_
_entity.id
_entity.type
_entity.pdbx_description
1 polymer ?
#
loop_
_entity_poly.entity_id
_entity_poly.type
_entity_poly.pdbx_seq_one_letter_code
_entity_poly.pdbx_strand_id
1 'polypeptide(L)'
;MDLRTTIYRLAALCTAAVVLAPQSAVAEVRQWVVGGDEGAAWREHALLSTAMSFNVPGAIQLVAFTSKDNVIPSLTWVDGFPSGYVEERAQALIWDNVAVVRPLLEIVDGIDTTSTHLAFKRFGIAQDGTKFFFDLGTRFPANRIAFFPRLEGISSEGRPFSEDYIRGYVL
;
A
#
# COMPACT_ATOMS: atom_id res chain seq x y z
N MET A 1 -53.82 -37.37 -7.12
CA MET A 1 -52.47 -37.00 -7.63
C MET A 1 -51.78 -38.28 -8.03
N ASP A 2 -51.31 -38.37 -9.27
CA ASP A 2 -50.74 -39.58 -9.85
C ASP A 2 -49.32 -39.82 -9.29
N LEU A 3 -49.03 -41.08 -8.91
CA LEU A 3 -47.76 -41.48 -8.27
C LEU A 3 -46.55 -41.07 -9.11
N ARG A 4 -46.72 -41.07 -10.44
CA ARG A 4 -45.70 -40.61 -11.40
C ARG A 4 -45.36 -39.14 -11.22
N THR A 5 -46.35 -38.27 -10.98
CA THR A 5 -46.12 -36.83 -10.82
C THR A 5 -45.37 -36.50 -9.53
N THR A 6 -45.56 -37.29 -8.46
CA THR A 6 -44.83 -37.14 -7.20
C THR A 6 -43.36 -37.56 -7.35
N ILE A 7 -43.09 -38.63 -8.09
CA ILE A 7 -41.72 -39.12 -8.35
C ILE A 7 -40.91 -38.10 -9.15
N TYR A 8 -41.48 -37.52 -10.22
CA TYR A 8 -40.78 -36.50 -11.02
C TYR A 8 -40.49 -35.22 -10.23
N ARG A 9 -41.39 -34.82 -9.32
CA ARG A 9 -41.17 -33.66 -8.44
C ARG A 9 -40.06 -33.91 -7.43
N LEU A 10 -39.99 -35.10 -6.82
CA LEU A 10 -38.89 -35.46 -5.93
C LEU A 10 -37.56 -35.49 -6.67
N ALA A 11 -37.52 -36.09 -7.86
CA ALA A 11 -36.31 -36.12 -8.68
C ALA A 11 -35.82 -34.71 -9.02
N ALA A 12 -36.71 -33.81 -9.45
CA ALA A 12 -36.36 -32.42 -9.75
C ALA A 12 -35.84 -31.65 -8.52
N LEU A 13 -36.44 -31.88 -7.34
CA LEU A 13 -35.99 -31.29 -6.07
C LEU A 13 -34.62 -31.80 -5.63
N CYS A 14 -34.35 -33.10 -5.77
CA CYS A 14 -33.04 -33.67 -5.47
C CYS A 14 -31.95 -33.14 -6.41
N THR A 15 -32.24 -33.02 -7.71
CA THR A 15 -31.28 -32.46 -8.67
C THR A 15 -31.01 -30.98 -8.41
N ALA A 16 -32.03 -30.20 -8.07
CA ALA A 16 -31.86 -28.80 -7.68
C ALA A 16 -31.01 -28.65 -6.40
N ALA A 17 -31.21 -29.53 -5.42
CA ALA A 17 -30.43 -29.53 -4.17
C ALA A 17 -28.94 -29.89 -4.39
N VAL A 18 -28.63 -30.76 -5.35
CA VAL A 18 -27.25 -31.13 -5.71
C VAL A 18 -26.54 -29.99 -6.45
N VAL A 19 -27.25 -29.28 -7.33
CA VAL A 19 -26.69 -28.15 -8.10
C VAL A 19 -26.48 -26.90 -7.24
N LEU A 20 -27.31 -26.71 -6.21
CA LEU A 20 -27.20 -25.60 -5.25
C LEU A 20 -26.30 -25.92 -4.04
N ALA A 21 -25.68 -27.09 -4.00
CA ALA A 21 -24.71 -27.40 -2.97
C ALA A 21 -23.53 -26.41 -3.07
N PRO A 22 -23.12 -25.77 -1.96
CA PRO A 22 -22.02 -24.82 -1.97
C PRO A 22 -20.75 -25.53 -2.43
N GLN A 23 -20.31 -25.22 -3.65
CA GLN A 23 -19.03 -25.73 -4.13
C GLN A 23 -17.92 -25.12 -3.27
N SER A 24 -16.93 -25.93 -2.90
CA SER A 24 -15.74 -25.44 -2.24
C SER A 24 -15.12 -24.35 -3.11
N ALA A 25 -15.13 -23.11 -2.62
CA ALA A 25 -14.37 -22.04 -3.23
C ALA A 25 -12.90 -22.45 -3.19
N VAL A 26 -12.39 -22.96 -4.30
CA VAL A 26 -10.97 -23.23 -4.47
C VAL A 26 -10.32 -21.88 -4.59
N ALA A 27 -9.87 -21.32 -3.47
CA ALA A 27 -9.02 -20.15 -3.48
C ALA A 27 -7.76 -20.52 -4.26
N GLU A 28 -7.54 -19.87 -5.41
CA GLU A 28 -6.29 -20.01 -6.15
C GLU A 28 -5.18 -19.33 -5.33
N VAL A 29 -4.51 -20.11 -4.48
CA VAL A 29 -3.34 -19.63 -3.75
C VAL A 29 -2.16 -19.61 -4.72
N ARG A 30 -1.90 -18.44 -5.31
CA ARG A 30 -0.67 -18.21 -6.07
C ARG A 30 0.49 -18.02 -5.10
N GLN A 31 1.34 -19.03 -5.00
CA GLN A 31 2.58 -18.95 -4.24
C GLN A 31 3.68 -18.40 -5.15
N TRP A 32 4.22 -17.24 -4.80
CA TRP A 32 5.37 -16.66 -5.48
C TRP A 32 6.66 -17.26 -4.90
N VAL A 33 7.50 -17.84 -5.76
CA VAL A 33 8.81 -18.40 -5.38
C VAL A 33 9.91 -17.51 -5.97
N VAL A 34 10.94 -17.20 -5.18
CA VAL A 34 12.09 -16.42 -5.66
C VAL A 34 12.90 -17.30 -6.62
N GLY A 35 12.85 -16.99 -7.91
CA GLY A 35 13.55 -17.77 -8.96
C GLY A 35 12.65 -18.74 -9.75
N GLY A 36 11.33 -18.72 -9.56
CA GLY A 36 10.40 -19.58 -10.32
C GLY A 36 10.36 -21.03 -9.84
N ASP A 37 10.10 -21.98 -10.74
CA ASP A 37 9.91 -23.41 -10.41
C ASP A 37 11.21 -24.10 -9.93
N GLU A 38 12.38 -23.51 -10.23
CA GLU A 38 13.70 -23.92 -9.71
C GLU A 38 14.22 -22.97 -8.62
N GLY A 39 13.34 -22.10 -8.11
CA GLY A 39 13.68 -21.03 -7.18
C GLY A 39 13.98 -21.51 -5.77
N ALA A 40 14.84 -20.76 -5.07
CA ALA A 40 15.15 -20.98 -3.66
C ALA A 40 13.91 -20.73 -2.79
N ALA A 41 13.75 -21.53 -1.73
CA ALA A 41 12.68 -21.25 -0.76
C ALA A 41 12.95 -19.91 -0.07
N TRP A 42 11.90 -19.12 0.23
CA TRP A 42 12.05 -17.84 0.95
C TRP A 42 12.89 -17.96 2.23
N ARG A 43 12.81 -19.11 2.91
CA ARG A 43 13.60 -19.41 4.11
C ARG A 43 15.09 -19.59 3.83
N GLU A 44 15.50 -19.98 2.63
CA GLU A 44 16.92 -20.06 2.24
C GLU A 44 17.54 -18.67 2.12
N HIS A 45 16.75 -17.65 1.77
CA HIS A 45 17.17 -16.25 1.80
C HIS A 45 17.27 -15.67 3.22
N ALA A 46 16.66 -16.31 4.22
CA ALA A 46 16.79 -15.89 5.62
C ALA A 46 18.24 -15.95 6.12
N LEU A 47 19.07 -16.83 5.54
CA LEU A 47 20.48 -16.94 5.87
C LEU A 47 21.33 -15.81 5.25
N LEU A 48 20.79 -15.10 4.26
CA LEU A 48 21.50 -14.06 3.50
C LEU A 48 21.19 -12.64 3.96
N SER A 49 20.15 -12.46 4.80
CA SER A 49 19.74 -11.13 5.27
C SER A 49 19.58 -11.11 6.78
N THR A 50 20.47 -10.37 7.45
CA THR A 50 20.38 -10.09 8.89
C THR A 50 19.28 -9.09 9.23
N ALA A 51 18.76 -8.37 8.23
CA ALA A 51 17.75 -7.33 8.40
C ALA A 51 16.31 -7.85 8.26
N MET A 52 16.10 -9.08 7.75
CA MET A 52 14.76 -9.66 7.55
C MET A 52 14.47 -10.78 8.56
N SER A 53 13.29 -10.73 9.16
CA SER A 53 12.74 -11.77 10.04
C SER A 53 11.73 -12.63 9.29
N PHE A 54 11.97 -13.94 9.30
CA PHE A 54 11.09 -14.98 8.76
C PHE A 54 10.40 -15.79 9.87
N ASN A 55 10.50 -15.31 11.11
CA ASN A 55 10.00 -16.01 12.29
C ASN A 55 8.53 -15.70 12.60
N VAL A 56 7.89 -14.82 11.82
CA VAL A 56 6.48 -14.46 11.98
C VAL A 56 5.64 -15.33 11.03
N PRO A 57 4.71 -16.16 11.54
CA PRO A 57 3.85 -16.96 10.69
C PRO A 57 3.05 -16.09 9.71
N GLY A 58 3.13 -16.39 8.42
CA GLY A 58 2.39 -15.69 7.37
C GLY A 58 2.94 -14.32 6.96
N ALA A 59 4.10 -13.89 7.47
CA ALA A 59 4.69 -12.60 7.11
C ALA A 59 6.23 -12.64 7.08
N ILE A 60 6.80 -11.87 6.15
CA ILE A 60 8.22 -11.48 6.18
C ILE A 60 8.24 -10.01 6.58
N GLN A 61 9.02 -9.66 7.61
CA GLN A 61 9.13 -8.29 8.10
C GLN A 61 10.58 -7.94 8.41
N LEU A 62 10.91 -6.65 8.53
CA LEU A 62 12.24 -6.25 8.98
C LEU A 62 12.43 -6.57 10.46
N VAL A 63 13.67 -6.87 10.85
CA VAL A 63 14.07 -6.94 12.26
C VAL A 63 13.83 -5.56 12.88
N ALA A 64 13.26 -5.54 14.09
CA ALA A 64 12.81 -4.35 14.82
C ALA A 64 11.55 -3.63 14.31
N PHE A 65 10.90 -4.13 13.24
CA PHE A 65 9.62 -3.59 12.76
C PHE A 65 8.55 -4.68 12.67
N THR A 66 7.31 -4.26 12.79
CA THR A 66 6.08 -5.03 12.55
C THR A 66 5.23 -4.33 11.50
N SER A 67 4.23 -5.01 10.97
CA SER A 67 3.30 -4.44 9.98
C SER A 67 2.44 -3.28 10.51
N LYS A 68 2.51 -2.97 11.81
CA LYS A 68 1.82 -1.84 12.44
C LYS A 68 2.70 -0.62 12.60
N ASP A 69 4.01 -0.76 12.44
CA ASP A 69 4.96 0.32 12.70
C ASP A 69 5.04 1.26 11.50
N ASN A 70 5.09 2.55 11.78
CA ASN A 70 5.36 3.57 10.77
C ASN A 70 6.88 3.78 10.68
N VAL A 71 7.47 3.51 9.51
CA VAL A 71 8.92 3.69 9.29
C VAL A 71 9.33 5.15 9.13
N ILE A 72 8.42 6.03 8.71
CA ILE A 72 8.71 7.43 8.38
C ILE A 72 9.47 8.17 9.50
N PRO A 73 9.09 8.09 10.79
CA PRO A 73 9.78 8.79 11.88
C PRO A 73 11.17 8.21 12.23
N SER A 74 11.47 6.99 11.77
CA SER A 74 12.77 6.35 12.01
C SER A 74 13.85 6.76 11.01
N LEU A 75 13.46 7.48 9.94
CA LEU A 75 14.34 7.90 8.86
C LEU A 75 14.82 9.33 9.03
N THR A 76 16.07 9.59 8.62
CA THR A 76 16.60 10.95 8.50
C THR A 76 16.26 11.50 7.13
N TRP A 77 15.29 12.42 7.06
CA TRP A 77 14.81 13.01 5.82
C TRP A 77 15.63 14.23 5.39
N VAL A 78 15.90 14.31 4.09
CA VAL A 78 16.53 15.46 3.44
C VAL A 78 15.71 15.84 2.21
N ASP A 79 15.49 17.15 2.05
CA ASP A 79 14.88 17.71 0.84
C ASP A 79 15.95 17.79 -0.26
N GLY A 80 15.79 16.97 -1.31
CA GLY A 80 16.79 16.88 -2.37
C GLY A 80 16.63 15.70 -3.30
N PHE A 81 17.53 15.62 -4.28
CA PHE A 81 17.50 14.61 -5.34
C PHE A 81 18.51 13.47 -5.08
N PRO A 82 18.17 12.22 -5.43
CA PRO A 82 19.15 11.13 -5.41
C PRO A 82 20.28 11.39 -6.42
N SER A 83 21.51 11.05 -6.04
CA SER A 83 22.62 10.90 -6.99
C SER A 83 22.44 9.67 -7.89
N GLY A 84 21.69 8.67 -7.42
CA GLY A 84 21.33 7.46 -8.14
C GLY A 84 20.17 6.73 -7.47
N TYR A 85 19.48 5.86 -8.20
CA TYR A 85 18.23 5.20 -7.75
C TYR A 85 18.44 3.76 -7.24
N VAL A 86 19.67 3.25 -7.26
CA VAL A 86 19.97 1.83 -6.95
C VAL A 86 20.70 1.68 -5.62
N GLU A 87 21.50 2.69 -5.27
CA GLU A 87 22.40 2.68 -4.12
C GLU A 87 21.63 2.85 -2.81
N GLU A 88 22.00 2.07 -1.80
CA GLU A 88 21.49 2.26 -0.45
C GLU A 88 22.25 3.36 0.29
N ARG A 89 21.56 4.07 1.17
CA ARG A 89 22.05 5.25 1.88
C ARG A 89 21.30 5.45 3.19
N ALA A 90 21.95 6.15 4.12
CA ALA A 90 21.39 6.42 5.43
C ALA A 90 20.28 7.50 5.43
N GLN A 91 20.25 8.35 4.41
CA GLN A 91 19.28 9.45 4.29
C GLN A 91 18.12 9.06 3.39
N ALA A 92 16.90 9.31 3.87
CA ALA A 92 15.72 9.33 3.03
C ALA A 92 15.63 10.68 2.31
N LEU A 93 15.19 10.68 1.06
CA LEU A 93 15.00 11.89 0.28
C LEU A 93 13.54 12.10 -0.10
N ILE A 94 13.18 13.38 -0.17
CA ILE A 94 11.93 13.85 -0.74
C ILE A 94 12.22 14.94 -1.77
N TRP A 95 11.52 14.88 -2.91
CA TRP A 95 11.53 15.92 -3.92
C TRP A 95 10.20 15.96 -4.69
N ASP A 96 9.96 17.06 -5.41
CA ASP A 96 8.84 17.19 -6.34
C ASP A 96 9.35 17.47 -7.76
N ASN A 97 8.45 17.42 -8.75
CA ASN A 97 8.76 17.83 -10.13
C ASN A 97 8.28 19.26 -10.45
N VAL A 98 8.10 20.11 -9.43
CA VAL A 98 7.61 21.47 -9.61
C VAL A 98 8.78 22.45 -9.63
N ALA A 99 8.72 23.46 -10.51
CA ALA A 99 9.81 24.43 -10.67
C ALA A 99 10.00 25.39 -9.47
N VAL A 100 9.15 25.31 -8.44
CA VAL A 100 9.18 26.23 -7.30
C VAL A 100 9.85 25.54 -6.12
N VAL A 101 11.05 26.00 -5.77
CA VAL A 101 11.78 25.53 -4.59
C VAL A 101 11.03 25.91 -3.32
N ARG A 102 10.75 24.92 -2.48
CA ARG A 102 10.07 25.06 -1.18
C ARG A 102 10.43 23.87 -0.30
N PRO A 103 10.38 24.01 1.04
CA PRO A 103 10.59 22.88 1.93
C PRO A 103 9.49 21.83 1.76
N LEU A 104 9.87 20.58 1.52
CA LEU A 104 8.95 19.44 1.44
C LEU A 104 8.93 18.58 2.71
N LEU A 105 9.83 18.87 3.67
CA LEU A 105 9.96 18.09 4.90
C LEU A 105 8.68 18.08 5.76
N GLU A 106 7.82 19.08 5.62
CA GLU A 106 6.49 19.14 6.27
C GLU A 106 5.56 17.99 5.88
N ILE A 107 5.86 17.24 4.81
CA ILE A 107 5.08 16.06 4.39
C ILE A 107 5.41 14.83 5.26
N VAL A 108 6.61 14.78 5.85
CA VAL A 108 7.19 13.60 6.51
C VAL A 108 7.65 13.86 7.94
N ASP A 109 7.40 15.06 8.49
CA ASP A 109 7.83 15.47 9.83
C ASP A 109 7.03 14.81 10.97
N GLY A 110 5.90 14.18 10.65
CA GLY A 110 5.04 13.49 11.61
C GLY A 110 4.23 14.44 12.51
N ILE A 111 4.15 15.73 12.17
CA ILE A 111 3.41 16.74 12.93
C ILE A 111 2.05 16.96 12.25
N ASP A 112 0.96 16.67 12.95
CA ASP A 112 -0.41 16.76 12.38
C ASP A 112 -0.90 18.21 12.17
N THR A 113 -0.17 19.19 12.69
CA THR A 113 -0.44 20.62 12.52
C THR A 113 0.38 21.29 11.41
N THR A 114 1.35 20.60 10.80
CA THR A 114 2.13 21.12 9.66
C THR A 114 1.55 20.63 8.34
N SER A 115 1.75 21.41 7.27
CA SER A 115 1.34 21.01 5.92
C SER A 115 2.02 21.90 4.89
N THR A 116 2.16 21.42 3.66
CA THR A 116 2.61 22.24 2.52
C THR A 116 1.67 23.40 2.16
N HIS A 117 0.62 23.65 2.94
CA HIS A 117 -0.37 24.70 2.75
C HIS A 117 -0.94 24.72 1.33
N LEU A 118 -0.94 25.90 0.70
CA LEU A 118 -1.48 26.11 -0.64
C LEU A 118 -0.49 25.74 -1.74
N ALA A 119 0.71 25.24 -1.42
CA ALA A 119 1.78 24.97 -2.39
C ALA A 119 1.30 24.13 -3.60
N PHE A 120 0.37 23.20 -3.35
CA PHE A 120 -0.16 22.25 -4.34
C PHE A 120 -1.68 22.34 -4.49
N LYS A 121 -2.31 23.41 -4.00
CA LYS A 121 -3.76 23.66 -4.13
C LYS A 121 -4.02 25.15 -4.40
N ARG A 122 -3.23 25.75 -5.31
CA ARG A 122 -3.33 27.19 -5.67
C ARG A 122 -4.48 27.42 -6.65
N PHE A 123 -5.25 28.47 -6.40
CA PHE A 123 -6.30 28.90 -7.32
C PHE A 123 -5.74 29.22 -8.70
N GLY A 124 -6.39 28.70 -9.75
CA GLY A 124 -6.04 28.97 -11.14
C GLY A 124 -4.78 28.26 -11.65
N ILE A 125 -4.18 27.35 -10.88
CA ILE A 125 -2.99 26.58 -11.29
C ILE A 125 -3.34 25.09 -11.33
N ALA A 126 -3.43 24.52 -12.54
CA ALA A 126 -3.54 23.08 -12.72
C ALA A 126 -2.30 22.37 -12.13
N GLN A 127 -2.53 21.34 -11.34
CA GLN A 127 -1.48 20.49 -10.75
C GLN A 127 -1.36 19.15 -11.48
N ASP A 128 -1.88 19.09 -12.71
CA ASP A 128 -1.86 17.88 -13.52
C ASP A 128 -0.42 17.44 -13.76
N GLY A 129 -0.12 16.19 -13.39
CA GLY A 129 1.23 15.64 -13.50
C GLY A 129 2.21 16.08 -12.40
N THR A 130 1.76 16.84 -11.40
CA THR A 130 2.57 17.09 -10.20
C THR A 130 2.75 15.80 -9.42
N LYS A 131 4.01 15.50 -9.06
CA LYS A 131 4.41 14.28 -8.38
C LYS A 131 5.35 14.60 -7.24
N PHE A 132 5.16 13.86 -6.16
CA PHE A 132 6.12 13.75 -5.08
C PHE A 132 6.85 12.44 -5.23
N PHE A 133 8.13 12.47 -4.92
CA PHE A 133 8.97 11.31 -4.90
C PHE A 133 9.53 11.14 -3.50
N PHE A 134 9.43 9.91 -3.01
CA PHE A 134 9.95 9.51 -1.72
C PHE A 134 10.94 8.39 -1.97
N ASP A 135 12.18 8.59 -1.56
CA ASP A 135 13.20 7.56 -1.54
C ASP A 135 13.57 7.30 -0.09
N LEU A 136 13.31 6.08 0.40
CA LEU A 136 13.53 5.72 1.80
C LEU A 136 15.02 5.49 2.12
N GLY A 137 15.90 5.60 1.13
CA GLY A 137 17.34 5.39 1.25
C GLY A 137 17.76 3.93 1.32
N THR A 138 16.88 3.04 1.80
CA THR A 138 17.06 1.59 1.77
C THR A 138 15.72 0.90 1.51
N ARG A 139 15.75 -0.42 1.37
CA ARG A 139 14.61 -1.24 0.97
C ARG A 139 13.77 -1.58 2.20
N PHE A 140 12.52 -1.11 2.21
CA PHE A 140 11.53 -1.47 3.21
C PHE A 140 10.41 -2.32 2.59
N PRO A 141 10.07 -3.49 3.16
CA PRO A 141 8.82 -4.15 2.84
C PRO A 141 7.67 -3.32 3.44
N ALA A 142 6.88 -2.67 2.58
CA ALA A 142 5.73 -1.87 2.97
C ALA A 142 4.44 -2.48 2.43
N ASN A 143 3.39 -2.52 3.24
CA ASN A 143 2.07 -3.04 2.88
C ASN A 143 0.98 -1.96 2.77
N ARG A 144 1.28 -0.74 3.20
CA ARG A 144 0.32 0.36 3.24
C ARG A 144 1.02 1.71 3.09
N ILE A 145 0.36 2.61 2.35
CA ILE A 145 0.67 4.04 2.33
C ILE A 145 -0.57 4.78 2.84
N ALA A 146 -0.37 5.72 3.76
CA ALA A 146 -1.41 6.57 4.30
C ALA A 146 -1.08 8.04 4.02
N PHE A 147 -2.06 8.78 3.51
CA PHE A 147 -1.97 10.21 3.26
C PHE A 147 -2.91 10.94 4.23
N PHE A 148 -2.40 11.98 4.88
CA PHE A 148 -3.16 12.83 5.79
C PHE A 148 -3.31 14.21 5.14
N PRO A 149 -4.50 14.60 4.69
CA PRO A 149 -4.69 15.94 4.18
C PRO A 149 -4.64 16.95 5.32
N ARG A 150 -4.46 18.22 4.95
CA ARG A 150 -4.73 19.32 5.87
C ARG A 150 -6.18 19.23 6.38
N LEU A 151 -6.36 19.31 7.70
CA LEU A 151 -7.68 19.18 8.32
C LEU A 151 -8.53 20.45 8.23
N GLU A 152 -7.88 21.62 8.17
CA GLU A 152 -8.56 22.92 8.19
C GLU A 152 -8.47 23.66 6.86
N GLY A 153 -9.55 24.35 6.48
CA GLY A 153 -9.63 25.19 5.29
C GLY A 153 -10.43 24.55 4.16
N ILE A 154 -10.59 25.32 3.08
CA ILE A 154 -11.47 24.98 1.96
C ILE A 154 -10.69 25.20 0.66
N SER A 155 -10.89 24.30 -0.30
CA SER A 155 -10.34 24.43 -1.64
C SER A 155 -11.01 25.55 -2.43
N SER A 156 -10.46 25.87 -3.59
CA SER A 156 -11.05 26.83 -4.53
C SER A 156 -12.45 26.47 -5.00
N GLU A 157 -12.84 25.20 -4.88
CA GLU A 157 -14.13 24.67 -5.32
C GLU A 157 -15.14 24.57 -4.16
N GLY A 158 -14.79 25.09 -2.97
CA GLY A 158 -15.66 25.04 -1.81
C GLY A 158 -15.61 23.72 -1.03
N ARG A 159 -14.71 22.79 -1.39
CA ARG A 159 -14.59 21.49 -0.70
C ARG A 159 -13.64 21.58 0.50
N PRO A 160 -14.00 21.07 1.69
CA PRO A 160 -13.10 21.00 2.83
C PRO A 160 -11.81 20.24 2.48
N PHE A 161 -10.65 20.73 2.91
CA PHE A 161 -9.40 20.02 2.64
C PHE A 161 -9.34 18.63 3.29
N SER A 162 -10.01 18.47 4.44
CA SER A 162 -10.18 17.20 5.14
C SER A 162 -10.92 16.13 4.33
N GLU A 163 -11.57 16.50 3.23
CA GLU A 163 -12.31 15.59 2.35
C GLU A 163 -11.63 15.40 0.99
N ASP A 164 -10.55 16.14 0.72
CA ASP A 164 -9.93 16.26 -0.60
C ASP A 164 -8.63 15.45 -0.70
N TYR A 165 -8.76 14.11 -0.58
CA TYR A 165 -7.68 13.12 -0.67
C TYR A 165 -8.20 11.69 -0.93
N ILE A 166 -7.29 10.80 -1.37
CA ILE A 166 -7.56 9.38 -1.53
C ILE A 166 -7.35 8.67 -0.19
N ARG A 167 -8.36 7.94 0.29
CA ARG A 167 -8.34 7.19 1.56
C ARG A 167 -7.57 5.86 1.42
N GLY A 168 -6.28 5.96 1.07
CA GLY A 168 -5.33 4.85 1.04
C GLY A 168 -5.54 3.82 -0.08
N TYR A 169 -4.48 3.04 -0.31
CA TYR A 169 -4.51 1.80 -1.09
C TYR A 169 -4.11 0.66 -0.16
N VAL A 170 -4.86 -0.45 -0.21
CA VAL A 170 -4.35 -1.76 0.23
C VAL A 170 -3.65 -2.33 -0.98
N LEU A 171 -2.34 -2.55 -0.88
CA LEU A 171 -1.54 -3.19 -1.93
C LEU A 171 -1.88 -4.67 -2.05
#